data_AF-U6DR46-F1
#
_entry.id   AF-U6DR46-F1
#
_cell.length_a   1.000
_cell.length_b   1.000
_cell.length_c   1.000
_cell.angle_alpha   90.00
_cell.angle_beta   90.00
_cell.angle_gamma   90.00
#
_symmetry.space_group_name_H-M   'P 1'
#
loop_
_entity.id
_entity.type
_entity.pdbx_description
1 polymer ?
#
loop_
_entity_poly.entity_id
_entity_poly.type
_entity_poly.pdbx_seq_one_letter_code
_entity_poly.pdbx_strand_id
1 'polypeptide(L)'
;AGLRRSLLQCQDFHQLSQDLLLWLASAENRRQKAQVTDPDADPRVLLECQEELMRLEKELGERQPQVNTLREISDSLLVKGHGEDYIEAEEKVHVIEKKLKQLLEQVSQDLMSLQGCQNPDPSLPSLDEVDGGDQPPAASTPAP
;
A
#
# COMPACT_ATOMS: atom_id res chain seq x y z
N ALA A 1 37.20 26.19 -1.35
CA ALA A 1 35.76 26.32 -1.64
C ALA A 1 34.93 25.04 -1.39
N GLY A 2 35.55 23.88 -1.13
CA GLY A 2 34.83 22.60 -0.97
C GLY A 2 33.96 22.48 0.28
N LEU A 3 34.48 22.86 1.46
CA LEU A 3 33.80 22.65 2.75
C LEU A 3 32.42 23.29 2.84
N ARG A 4 32.29 24.58 2.46
CA ARG A 4 31.00 25.29 2.49
C ARG A 4 29.94 24.65 1.60
N ARG A 5 30.35 24.10 0.45
CA ARG A 5 29.46 23.39 -0.47
C ARG A 5 29.02 22.04 0.11
N SER A 6 29.96 21.26 0.66
CA SER A 6 29.63 20.00 1.32
C SER A 6 28.69 20.19 2.50
N LEU A 7 28.87 21.25 3.29
CA LEU A 7 27.97 21.57 4.41
C LEU A 7 26.54 21.88 3.93
N LEU A 8 26.40 22.68 2.86
CA LEU A 8 25.09 22.99 2.29
C LEU A 8 24.40 21.72 1.76
N GLN A 9 25.13 20.90 1.01
CA GLN A 9 24.60 19.63 0.50
C GLN A 9 24.21 18.67 1.62
N CYS A 10 24.98 18.64 2.71
CA CYS A 10 24.63 17.86 3.89
C CYS A 10 23.32 18.37 4.50
N GLN A 11 23.14 19.69 4.64
CA GLN A 11 21.88 20.26 5.12
C GLN A 11 20.69 19.93 4.21
N ASP A 12 20.84 20.12 2.89
CA ASP A 12 19.80 19.81 1.91
C ASP A 12 19.41 18.32 1.97
N PHE A 13 20.40 17.43 2.11
CA PHE A 13 20.18 16.00 2.28
C PHE A 13 19.37 15.68 3.55
N HIS A 14 19.75 16.25 4.69
CA HIS A 14 19.07 16.01 5.95
C HIS A 14 17.62 16.50 5.90
N GLN A 15 17.39 17.73 5.42
CA GLN A 15 16.06 18.32 5.31
C GLN A 15 15.17 17.48 4.39
N LEU A 16 15.61 17.21 3.16
CA LEU A 16 14.83 16.45 2.19
C LEU A 16 14.54 15.03 2.68
N SER A 17 15.52 14.37 3.32
CA SER A 17 15.30 13.04 3.89
C SER A 17 14.25 13.02 4.99
N GLN A 18 14.26 14.03 5.87
CA GLN A 18 13.31 14.14 6.97
C GLN A 18 11.90 14.40 6.45
N ASP A 19 11.77 15.32 5.49
CA ASP A 19 10.48 15.65 4.87
C ASP A 19 9.87 14.43 4.17
N LEU A 20 10.68 13.66 3.44
CA LEU A 20 10.25 12.42 2.81
C LEU A 20 9.83 11.36 3.83
N LEU A 21 10.59 11.14 4.89
CA LEU A 21 10.26 10.14 5.91
C LEU A 21 8.96 10.49 6.64
N LEU A 22 8.78 11.76 7.02
CA LEU A 22 7.55 12.23 7.66
C LEU A 22 6.35 12.06 6.73
N TRP A 23 6.51 12.45 5.46
CA TRP A 23 5.47 12.31 4.47
C TRP A 23 5.10 10.84 4.22
N LEU A 24 6.10 9.95 4.10
CA LEU A 24 5.88 8.51 3.91
C LEU A 24 5.14 7.87 5.10
N ALA A 25 5.47 8.25 6.33
CA ALA A 25 4.75 7.80 7.51
C ALA A 25 3.28 8.25 7.50
N SER A 26 3.03 9.50 7.09
CA SER A 26 1.67 10.01 6.93
C SER A 26 0.91 9.30 5.80
N ALA A 27 1.56 9.02 4.67
CA ALA A 27 0.97 8.31 3.54
C ALA A 27 0.60 6.87 3.94
N GLU A 28 1.45 6.20 4.72
CA GLU A 28 1.16 4.86 5.22
C GLU A 28 -0.04 4.85 6.17
N ASN A 29 -0.13 5.83 7.06
CA ASN A 29 -1.29 5.97 7.95
C ASN A 29 -2.58 6.23 7.16
N ARG A 30 -2.53 7.05 6.10
CA ARG A 30 -3.67 7.28 5.20
C ARG A 30 -4.08 6.00 4.47
N ARG A 31 -3.12 5.23 3.94
CA ARG A 31 -3.40 3.94 3.31
C ARG A 31 -4.06 2.97 4.29
N GLN A 32 -3.52 2.83 5.50
CA GLN A 32 -4.09 1.96 6.53
C GLN A 32 -5.54 2.30 6.88
N LYS A 33 -5.90 3.59 6.86
CA LYS A 33 -7.28 4.04 7.07
C LYS A 33 -8.19 3.77 5.86
N ALA A 34 -7.64 3.87 4.66
CA ALA A 34 -8.37 3.63 3.42
C ALA A 34 -8.49 2.13 3.08
N GLN A 35 -7.69 1.26 3.72
CA GLN A 35 -7.79 -0.18 3.55
C GLN A 35 -9.09 -0.70 4.18
N VAL A 36 -9.99 -1.18 3.33
CA VAL A 36 -11.26 -1.78 3.77
C VAL A 36 -11.01 -3.24 4.13
N THR A 37 -11.25 -3.60 5.39
CA THR A 37 -11.13 -5.00 5.87
C THR A 37 -12.45 -5.76 5.80
N ASP A 38 -13.57 -5.05 5.61
CA ASP A 38 -14.92 -5.60 5.62
C ASP A 38 -15.54 -5.56 4.21
N PRO A 39 -15.78 -6.71 3.55
CA PRO A 39 -16.40 -6.76 2.24
C PRO A 39 -17.87 -6.31 2.24
N ASP A 40 -18.54 -6.24 3.39
CA ASP A 40 -19.92 -5.77 3.53
C ASP A 40 -20.02 -4.26 3.89
N ALA A 41 -18.91 -3.52 3.82
CA ALA A 41 -18.88 -2.09 4.11
C ALA A 41 -19.78 -1.27 3.16
N ASP A 42 -20.29 -0.14 3.65
CA ASP A 42 -21.15 0.76 2.87
C ASP A 42 -20.51 1.12 1.51
N PRO A 43 -21.21 0.97 0.38
CA PRO A 43 -20.70 1.31 -0.95
C PRO A 43 -20.11 2.71 -1.07
N ARG A 44 -20.62 3.69 -0.30
CA ARG A 44 -20.08 5.05 -0.25
C ARG A 44 -18.70 5.08 0.40
N VAL A 45 -18.51 4.33 1.48
CA VAL A 45 -17.23 4.20 2.18
C VAL A 45 -16.22 3.50 1.27
N LEU A 46 -16.63 2.45 0.54
CA LEU A 46 -15.78 1.79 -0.45
C LEU A 46 -15.30 2.76 -1.53
N LEU A 47 -16.17 3.63 -2.03
CA LEU A 47 -15.81 4.63 -3.05
C LEU A 47 -14.84 5.67 -2.50
N GLU A 48 -15.10 6.21 -1.30
CA GLU A 48 -14.20 7.17 -0.65
C GLU A 48 -12.80 6.56 -0.41
N CYS A 49 -12.75 5.29 0.02
CA CYS A 49 -11.51 4.53 0.16
C CYS A 49 -10.78 4.38 -1.19
N GLN A 50 -11.51 4.08 -2.27
CA GLN A 50 -10.93 3.97 -3.61
C GLN A 50 -10.31 5.29 -4.08
N GLU A 51 -11.03 6.40 -3.91
CA GLU A 51 -10.56 7.74 -4.29
C GLU A 51 -9.31 8.13 -3.48
N GLU A 52 -9.28 7.82 -2.18
CA GLU A 52 -8.13 8.06 -1.33
C GLU A 52 -6.89 7.28 -1.79
N LEU A 53 -7.05 6.00 -2.11
CA LEU A 53 -5.96 5.14 -2.59
C LEU A 53 -5.43 5.60 -3.96
N MET A 54 -6.31 5.96 -4.91
CA MET A 54 -5.87 6.52 -6.20
C MET A 54 -5.11 7.84 -6.02
N ARG A 55 -5.56 8.69 -5.08
CA ARG A 55 -4.86 9.93 -4.76
C ARG A 55 -3.47 9.64 -4.18
N LEU A 56 -3.37 8.69 -3.26
CA LEU A 56 -2.09 8.24 -2.69
C LEU A 56 -1.14 7.69 -3.77
N GLU A 57 -1.62 6.88 -4.71
CA GLU A 57 -0.80 6.34 -5.80
C GLU A 57 -0.15 7.45 -6.62
N LYS A 58 -0.95 8.46 -7.00
CA LYS A 58 -0.46 9.64 -7.72
C LYS A 58 0.55 10.43 -6.89
N GLU A 59 0.22 10.75 -5.65
CA GLU A 59 1.11 11.51 -4.75
C GLU A 59 2.43 10.77 -4.52
N LEU A 60 2.41 9.44 -4.39
CA LEU A 60 3.62 8.61 -4.27
C LEU A 60 4.50 8.72 -5.52
N GLY A 61 3.91 8.67 -6.71
CA GLY A 61 4.63 8.89 -7.98
C GLY A 61 5.28 10.28 -8.04
N GLU A 62 4.61 11.31 -7.53
CA GLU A 62 5.13 12.68 -7.46
C GLU A 62 6.30 12.84 -6.45
N ARG A 63 6.51 11.88 -5.54
CA ARG A 63 7.67 11.85 -4.64
C ARG A 63 8.90 11.18 -5.24
N GLN A 64 8.76 10.43 -6.32
CA GLN A 64 9.90 9.76 -6.97
C GLN A 64 11.03 10.73 -7.40
N PRO A 65 10.75 11.93 -7.96
CA PRO A 65 11.79 12.91 -8.29
C PRO A 65 12.56 13.39 -7.06
N GLN A 66 11.89 13.54 -5.92
CA GLN A 66 12.54 13.97 -4.67
C GLN A 66 13.50 12.90 -4.15
N VAL A 67 13.15 11.62 -4.26
CA VAL A 67 14.07 10.50 -3.94
C VAL A 67 15.28 10.49 -4.88
N ASN A 68 15.08 10.81 -6.16
CA ASN A 68 16.19 10.95 -7.11
C ASN A 68 17.13 12.10 -6.73
N THR A 69 16.58 13.28 -6.39
CA THR A 69 17.36 14.41 -5.88
C THR A 69 18.13 14.03 -4.60
N LEU A 70 17.50 13.28 -3.69
CA LEU A 70 18.16 12.82 -2.47
C LEU A 70 19.36 11.90 -2.78
N ARG A 71 19.22 11.00 -3.76
CA ARG A 71 20.31 10.16 -4.26
C ARG A 71 21.43 10.99 -4.88
N GLU A 72 21.11 11.93 -5.75
CA GLU A 72 22.11 12.80 -6.39
C GLU A 72 22.93 13.59 -5.36
N ILE A 73 22.28 14.07 -4.28
CA ILE A 73 22.97 14.75 -3.20
C ILE A 73 23.89 13.76 -2.45
N SER A 74 23.40 12.55 -2.15
CA SER A 74 24.19 11.48 -1.52
C SER A 74 25.44 11.13 -2.32
N ASP A 75 25.29 10.88 -3.62
CA ASP A 75 26.39 10.60 -4.56
C ASP A 75 27.42 11.73 -4.57
N SER A 76 26.93 12.98 -4.58
CA SER A 76 27.78 14.16 -4.56
C SER A 76 28.55 14.35 -3.25
N LEU A 77 28.03 13.83 -2.14
CA LEU A 77 28.64 13.84 -0.82
C LEU A 77 29.69 12.73 -0.70
N LEU A 78 29.39 11.50 -1.16
CA LEU A 78 30.31 10.35 -1.18
C LEU A 78 31.60 10.63 -1.95
N VAL A 79 31.49 11.28 -3.12
CA VAL A 79 32.67 11.65 -3.92
C VAL A 79 33.59 12.63 -3.18
N LYS A 80 33.06 13.37 -2.19
CA LYS A 80 33.81 14.40 -1.44
C LYS A 80 34.27 13.96 -0.06
N GLY A 81 33.83 12.79 0.43
CA GLY A 81 34.09 12.32 1.78
C GLY A 81 34.52 10.85 1.81
N HIS A 82 35.57 10.54 2.57
CA HIS A 82 35.90 9.16 2.96
C HIS A 82 35.57 9.03 4.45
N GLY A 83 34.37 8.53 4.78
CA GLY A 83 33.92 8.36 6.16
C GLY A 83 32.60 7.59 6.30
N GLU A 84 32.30 7.13 7.51
CA GLU A 84 31.15 6.28 7.86
C GLU A 84 29.81 6.99 7.67
N ASP A 85 29.72 8.29 7.96
CA ASP A 85 28.51 9.13 7.75
C ASP A 85 28.00 9.11 6.30
N TYR A 86 28.90 8.88 5.33
CA TYR A 86 28.53 8.85 3.92
C TYR A 86 27.94 7.49 3.52
N ILE A 87 28.34 6.41 4.19
CA ILE A 87 27.72 5.09 4.05
C ILE A 87 26.29 5.15 4.62
N GLU A 88 26.10 5.83 5.76
CA GLU A 88 24.77 6.06 6.35
C GLU A 88 23.84 6.85 5.39
N ALA A 89 24.38 7.79 4.61
CA ALA A 89 23.60 8.53 3.61
C ALA A 89 23.05 7.61 2.51
N GLU A 90 23.85 6.69 1.97
CA GLU A 90 23.38 5.71 0.97
C GLU A 90 22.32 4.78 1.56
N GLU A 91 22.55 4.27 2.77
CA GLU A 91 21.59 3.40 3.45
C GLU A 91 20.26 4.13 3.66
N LYS A 92 20.29 5.40 4.07
CA LYS A 92 19.08 6.21 4.25
C LYS A 92 18.33 6.42 2.93
N VAL A 93 19.03 6.71 1.82
CA VAL A 93 18.41 6.79 0.48
C VAL A 93 17.75 5.47 0.12
N HIS A 94 18.44 4.35 0.35
CA HIS A 94 17.92 3.03 0.06
C HIS A 94 16.66 2.70 0.88
N VAL A 95 16.65 3.02 2.18
CA VAL A 95 15.48 2.83 3.05
C VAL A 95 14.29 3.64 2.56
N ILE A 96 14.49 4.91 2.21
CA ILE A 96 13.42 5.79 1.70
C ILE A 96 12.89 5.26 0.36
N GLU A 97 13.77 4.90 -0.58
CA GLU A 97 13.37 4.34 -1.87
C GLU A 97 12.60 3.04 -1.71
N LYS A 98 13.10 2.13 -0.86
CA LYS A 98 12.44 0.86 -0.57
C LYS A 98 11.06 1.10 0.03
N LYS A 99 10.94 2.03 0.97
CA LYS A 99 9.65 2.37 1.60
C LYS A 99 8.66 2.96 0.59
N LEU A 100 9.11 3.85 -0.29
CA LEU A 100 8.27 4.41 -1.35
C LEU A 100 7.74 3.33 -2.29
N LYS A 101 8.63 2.44 -2.77
CA LYS A 101 8.24 1.31 -3.64
C LYS A 101 7.27 0.36 -2.96
N GLN A 102 7.53 0.02 -1.70
CA GLN A 102 6.63 -0.81 -0.90
C GLN A 102 5.26 -0.18 -0.75
N LEU A 103 5.17 1.13 -0.48
CA LEU A 103 3.89 1.82 -0.40
C LEU A 103 3.14 1.80 -1.73
N LEU A 104 3.82 2.07 -2.85
CA LEU A 104 3.23 2.00 -4.18
C LEU A 104 2.62 0.62 -4.46
N GLU A 105 3.41 -0.45 -4.26
CA GLU A 105 2.95 -1.82 -4.48
C GLU A 105 1.75 -2.17 -3.59
N GLN A 106 1.79 -1.77 -2.32
CA GLN A 106 0.69 -1.99 -1.39
C GLN A 106 -0.58 -1.20 -1.78
N VAL A 107 -0.45 0.06 -2.20
CA VAL A 107 -1.60 0.85 -2.68
C VAL A 107 -2.20 0.23 -3.93
N SER A 108 -1.39 -0.18 -4.90
CA SER A 108 -1.88 -0.86 -6.10
C SER A 108 -2.56 -2.19 -5.75
N GLN A 109 -2.04 -2.94 -4.77
CA GLN A 109 -2.69 -4.15 -4.28
C GLN A 109 -4.04 -3.86 -3.61
N ASP A 110 -4.11 -2.85 -2.74
CA ASP A 110 -5.34 -2.44 -2.07
C ASP A 110 -6.41 -2.03 -3.10
N LEU A 111 -6.03 -1.29 -4.15
CA LEU A 111 -6.91 -0.91 -5.25
C LEU A 111 -7.42 -2.12 -6.06
N MET A 112 -6.59 -3.14 -6.28
CA MET A 112 -7.02 -4.37 -6.95
C MET A 112 -8.00 -5.17 -6.09
N SER A 113 -7.73 -5.30 -4.79
CA SER A 113 -8.62 -6.00 -3.85
C SER A 113 -9.98 -5.31 -3.74
N LEU A 114 -10.00 -3.98 -3.72
CA LEU A 114 -11.24 -3.19 -3.65
C LEU A 114 -12.08 -3.28 -4.94
N GLN A 115 -11.44 -3.39 -6.10
CA GLN A 115 -12.14 -3.64 -7.37
C GLN A 115 -12.71 -5.07 -7.44
N GLY A 116 -12.01 -6.05 -6.86
CA GLY A 116 -12.48 -7.44 -6.75
C GLY A 116 -13.71 -7.58 -5.84
N CYS A 117 -13.77 -6.85 -4.73
CA CYS A 117 -14.95 -6.86 -3.84
C CYS A 117 -16.20 -6.25 -4.49
N GLN A 118 -16.03 -5.28 -5.40
CA GLN A 118 -17.15 -4.62 -6.09
C GLN A 118 -17.71 -5.44 -7.26
N ASN A 119 -17.00 -6.46 -7.74
CA ASN A 119 -17.45 -7.35 -8.80
C ASN A 119 -17.47 -8.82 -8.32
N PRO A 120 -18.44 -9.21 -7.47
CA PRO A 120 -18.69 -10.63 -7.27
C PRO A 120 -19.18 -11.22 -8.60
N ASP A 121 -18.48 -12.23 -9.12
CA ASP A 121 -18.84 -12.92 -10.35
C ASP A 121 -20.30 -13.43 -10.26
N PRO A 122 -21.23 -12.98 -11.13
CA PRO A 122 -22.62 -13.42 -11.10
C PRO A 122 -22.84 -14.86 -11.63
N SER A 123 -21.77 -15.61 -11.93
CA SER A 123 -21.86 -16.86 -12.70
C SER A 123 -21.84 -18.16 -11.88
N LEU A 124 -22.01 -18.15 -10.56
CA LEU A 124 -22.14 -19.39 -9.77
C LEU A 124 -23.61 -19.64 -9.36
N PRO A 125 -24.35 -20.53 -10.06
CA PRO A 125 -25.62 -21.00 -9.57
C PRO A 125 -25.39 -21.82 -8.30
N SER A 126 -26.04 -21.41 -7.20
CA SER A 126 -26.19 -22.21 -5.98
C SER A 126 -26.88 -23.53 -6.37
N LEU A 127 -26.11 -24.62 -6.41
CA LEU A 127 -26.63 -25.97 -6.54
C LEU A 127 -27.06 -26.46 -5.16
N ASP A 128 -28.17 -25.94 -4.65
CA ASP A 128 -28.89 -26.57 -3.54
C ASP A 128 -30.29 -26.96 -4.05
N GLU A 129 -30.29 -27.98 -4.90
CA GLU A 129 -31.47 -28.82 -5.12
C GLU A 129 -31.03 -30.28 -5.03
N VAL A 130 -31.15 -30.85 -3.83
CA VAL A 130 -31.43 -32.27 -3.68
C VAL A 130 -32.66 -32.39 -2.77
N ASP A 131 -33.81 -32.30 -3.43
CA ASP A 131 -35.06 -32.86 -2.96
C ASP A 131 -34.91 -34.39 -2.90
N GLY A 132 -35.08 -34.91 -1.69
CA GLY A 132 -35.05 -36.33 -1.39
C GLY A 132 -35.79 -36.56 -0.09
N GLY A 133 -37.07 -36.16 -0.08
CA GLY A 133 -37.99 -36.35 1.04
C GLY A 133 -37.99 -37.79 1.55
N ASP A 134 -37.51 -37.96 2.77
CA ASP A 134 -37.69 -39.16 3.59
C ASP A 134 -39.18 -39.25 3.98
N GLN A 135 -39.84 -40.34 3.55
CA GLN A 135 -41.22 -40.63 3.94
C GLN A 135 -41.28 -41.93 4.75
N PRO A 136 -41.49 -41.88 6.08
CA PRO A 136 -42.22 -42.89 6.83
C PRO A 136 -43.73 -42.49 6.89
N PRO A 137 -44.72 -43.33 7.27
CA PRO A 137 -44.62 -44.30 8.37
C PRO A 137 -45.56 -45.57 8.31
N ALA A 138 -45.52 -46.30 9.43
CA ALA A 138 -46.61 -47.00 10.12
C ALA A 138 -47.03 -48.42 9.68
N ALA A 139 -46.76 -49.34 10.61
CA ALA A 139 -47.44 -50.62 10.76
C ALA A 139 -48.95 -50.45 11.05
N SER A 140 -49.78 -51.36 10.53
CA SER A 140 -50.88 -52.05 11.26
C SER A 140 -51.61 -53.04 10.34
N THR A 141 -51.75 -54.28 10.79
CA THR A 141 -52.77 -55.28 10.39
C THR A 141 -54.19 -54.81 10.83
N PRO A 142 -55.37 -55.44 10.50
CA PRO A 142 -55.63 -56.87 10.19
C PRO A 142 -56.81 -57.23 9.19
N ALA A 143 -56.89 -58.55 8.84
CA ALA A 143 -58.08 -59.44 8.63
C ALA A 143 -59.20 -59.11 7.59
N PRO A 144 -60.05 -60.08 7.15
CA PRO A 144 -60.22 -61.49 7.57
C PRO A 144 -59.72 -62.57 6.59
#